data_AF-A0AAD9U542-F1
#
_entry.id   AF-A0AAD9U542-F1
#
_cell.length_a   1.000
_cell.length_b   1.000
_cell.length_c   1.000
_cell.angle_alpha   90.00
_cell.angle_beta   90.00
_cell.angle_gamma   90.00
#
_symmetry.space_group_name_H-M   'P 1'
#
loop_
_entity.id
_entity.type
_entity.pdbx_description
1 polymer ?
#
loop_
_entity_poly.entity_id
_entity_poly.type
_entity_poly.pdbx_seq_one_letter_code
_entity_poly.pdbx_strand_id
1 'polypeptide(L)'
;MSANFNLGTAKTMAIYKGIIFSKDCGLTPCVLESDAEMVVKRIAGGCPMDAISGTILTNIISMLDRSGISHIPKEANQVSFELAKNAMSIKEDLYWIEDFSGCIKPLIEAEKPR
;
A
#
# COMPACT_ATOMS: atom_id res chain seq x y z
N MET A 1 -18.92 -17.02 4.32
CA MET A 1 -19.46 -15.78 3.73
C MET A 1 -18.27 -15.07 3.08
N SER A 2 -18.01 -15.26 1.78
CA SER A 2 -16.90 -14.56 1.10
C SER A 2 -17.39 -13.17 0.73
N ALA A 3 -16.95 -12.14 1.45
CA ALA A 3 -17.15 -10.78 1.00
C ALA A 3 -16.42 -10.63 -0.34
N ASN A 4 -17.18 -10.38 -1.42
CA ASN A 4 -16.64 -10.02 -2.72
C ASN A 4 -16.05 -8.61 -2.62
N PHE A 5 -14.88 -8.50 -2.00
CA PHE A 5 -14.14 -7.24 -1.99
C PHE A 5 -13.62 -6.98 -3.40
N ASN A 6 -13.98 -5.82 -3.94
CA ASN A 6 -13.39 -5.33 -5.18
C ASN A 6 -11.89 -5.10 -4.93
N LEU A 7 -11.04 -5.82 -5.66
CA LEU A 7 -9.58 -5.74 -5.55
C LEU A 7 -9.06 -4.29 -5.70
N GLY A 8 -9.69 -3.50 -6.56
CA GLY A 8 -9.36 -2.09 -6.75
C GLY A 8 -9.66 -1.26 -5.49
N THR A 9 -10.79 -1.50 -4.83
CA THR A 9 -11.14 -0.85 -3.56
C THR A 9 -10.19 -1.26 -2.44
N ALA A 10 -9.83 -2.55 -2.35
CA ALA A 10 -8.85 -3.03 -1.37
C ALA A 10 -7.48 -2.37 -1.57
N LYS A 11 -6.99 -2.31 -2.81
CA LYS A 11 -5.74 -1.61 -3.17
C LYS A 11 -5.80 -0.11 -2.86
N THR A 12 -6.93 0.54 -3.16
CA THR A 12 -7.14 1.97 -2.83
C THR A 12 -7.13 2.20 -1.32
N MET A 13 -7.76 1.33 -0.54
CA MET A 13 -7.76 1.40 0.92
C MET A 13 -6.35 1.16 1.49
N ALA A 14 -5.59 0.22 0.95
CA ALA A 14 -4.22 -0.02 1.36
C ALA A 14 -3.34 1.23 1.18
N ILE A 15 -3.45 1.91 0.04
CA ILE A 15 -2.76 3.19 -0.21
C ILE A 15 -3.21 4.25 0.79
N TYR A 16 -4.53 4.42 1.00
CA TYR A 16 -5.06 5.39 1.97
C TYR A 16 -4.51 5.17 3.38
N LYS A 17 -4.51 3.91 3.85
CA LYS A 17 -3.96 3.55 5.16
C LYS A 17 -2.45 3.73 5.22
N GLY A 18 -1.72 3.44 4.14
CA GLY A 18 -0.28 3.71 4.03
C GLY A 18 0.06 5.20 4.18
N ILE A 19 -0.74 6.10 3.60
CA ILE A 19 -0.57 7.55 3.74
C ILE A 19 -0.80 8.01 5.18
N ILE A 20 -1.84 7.49 5.83
CA ILE A 20 -2.11 7.82 7.25
C ILE A 20 -0.94 7.35 8.11
N PHE A 21 -0.53 6.10 7.93
CA PHE A 21 0.59 5.52 8.67
C PHE A 21 1.88 6.32 8.46
N SER A 22 2.20 6.71 7.22
CA SER A 22 3.41 7.49 6.96
C SER A 22 3.39 8.86 7.64
N LYS A 23 2.22 9.50 7.74
CA LYS A 23 2.05 10.75 8.50
C LYS A 23 2.19 10.53 10.00
N ASP A 24 1.49 9.54 10.55
CA ASP A 24 1.48 9.24 11.99
C ASP A 24 2.86 8.84 12.51
N CYS A 25 3.67 8.17 11.67
CA CYS A 25 5.04 7.78 11.99
C CYS A 25 6.10 8.85 11.66
N GLY A 26 5.71 10.03 11.14
CA GLY A 26 6.67 11.08 10.78
C GLY A 26 7.58 10.73 9.59
N LEU A 27 7.13 9.84 8.71
CA LEU A 27 7.87 9.39 7.51
C LEU A 27 7.70 10.34 6.31
N THR A 28 6.95 11.43 6.45
CA THR A 28 6.77 12.43 5.40
C THR A 28 7.87 13.49 5.41
N PRO A 29 8.34 13.97 4.23
CA PRO A 29 7.87 13.64 2.88
C PRO A 29 8.38 12.27 2.40
N CYS A 30 7.52 11.50 1.74
CA CYS A 30 7.84 10.19 1.18
C CYS A 30 7.25 10.00 -0.22
N VAL A 31 7.81 9.06 -0.98
CA VAL A 31 7.20 8.51 -2.20
C VAL A 31 6.54 7.18 -1.83
N LEU A 32 5.23 7.07 -2.07
CA LEU A 32 4.49 5.83 -1.92
C LEU A 32 4.56 5.03 -3.22
N GLU A 33 5.00 3.78 -3.13
CA GLU A 33 5.08 2.89 -4.28
C GLU A 33 3.96 1.84 -4.23
N SER A 34 3.37 1.54 -5.39
CA SER A 34 2.32 0.52 -5.50
C SER A 34 2.30 -0.16 -6.86
N ASP A 35 2.00 -1.47 -6.88
CA ASP A 35 1.71 -2.27 -8.08
C ASP A 35 0.28 -2.09 -8.61
N ALA A 36 -0.49 -1.19 -8.01
CA ALA A 36 -1.88 -0.91 -8.38
C ALA A 36 -1.97 0.13 -9.52
N GLU A 37 -1.45 -0.19 -10.72
CA GLU A 37 -1.29 0.77 -11.83
C GLU A 37 -2.50 1.68 -12.06
N MET A 38 -3.70 1.11 -12.17
CA MET A 38 -4.93 1.88 -12.39
C MET A 38 -5.23 2.86 -11.24
N VAL A 39 -4.99 2.45 -10.00
CA VAL A 39 -5.24 3.28 -8.80
C VAL A 39 -4.21 4.40 -8.74
N VAL A 40 -2.94 4.08 -8.96
CA VAL A 40 -1.85 5.07 -9.01
C VAL A 40 -2.10 6.11 -10.09
N LYS A 41 -2.47 5.69 -11.31
CA LYS A 41 -2.80 6.60 -12.42
C LYS A 41 -3.98 7.53 -12.08
N ARG A 42 -5.01 7.03 -11.40
CA ARG A 42 -6.16 7.85 -10.96
C ARG A 42 -5.76 8.90 -9.94
N ILE A 43 -4.93 8.52 -8.96
CA ILE A 43 -4.40 9.43 -7.93
C ILE A 43 -3.51 10.49 -8.58
N ALA A 44 -2.51 10.08 -9.37
CA ALA A 44 -1.58 10.98 -10.04
C ALA A 44 -2.28 11.92 -11.04
N GLY A 45 -3.31 11.43 -11.73
CA GLY A 45 -4.14 12.21 -12.63
C GLY A 45 -5.16 13.12 -11.94
N GLY A 46 -5.32 13.03 -10.61
CA GLY A 46 -6.29 13.82 -9.86
C GLY A 46 -7.76 13.55 -10.25
N CYS A 47 -8.07 12.35 -10.77
CA CYS A 47 -9.39 12.00 -11.28
C CYS A 47 -10.07 10.96 -10.37
N PRO A 48 -10.91 11.39 -9.40
CA PRO A 48 -11.58 10.50 -8.46
C PRO A 48 -12.84 9.82 -9.05
N MET A 49 -13.03 9.83 -10.37
CA MET A 49 -14.22 9.25 -11.00
C MET A 49 -14.20 7.71 -10.93
N ASP A 50 -14.67 7.20 -9.80
CA ASP A 50 -14.91 5.78 -9.52
C ASP A 50 -16.17 5.66 -8.65
N ALA A 51 -17.19 4.94 -9.13
CA ALA A 51 -18.47 4.82 -8.44
C ALA A 51 -18.37 4.10 -7.08
N ILE A 52 -17.31 3.32 -6.86
CA ILE A 52 -17.13 2.48 -5.67
C ILE A 52 -16.15 3.13 -4.68
N SER A 53 -15.06 3.73 -5.17
CA SER A 53 -13.93 4.18 -4.35
C SER A 53 -13.69 5.70 -4.45
N GLY A 54 -14.57 6.46 -5.10
CA GLY A 54 -14.38 7.89 -5.40
C GLY A 54 -14.12 8.76 -4.17
N THR A 55 -14.81 8.51 -3.04
CA THR A 55 -14.56 9.24 -1.79
C THR A 55 -13.17 8.98 -1.22
N ILE A 56 -12.72 7.71 -1.26
CA ILE A 56 -11.37 7.35 -0.78
C ILE A 56 -10.31 7.99 -1.68
N LEU A 57 -10.49 7.92 -3.00
CA LEU A 57 -9.60 8.57 -3.96
C LEU A 57 -9.52 10.09 -3.74
N THR A 58 -10.65 10.74 -3.47
CA THR A 58 -10.69 12.18 -3.20
C THR A 58 -9.86 12.54 -1.96
N ASN A 59 -9.99 11.76 -0.88
CA ASN A 59 -9.19 11.96 0.33
C ASN A 59 -7.70 11.69 0.09
N ILE A 60 -7.36 10.65 -0.68
CA ILE A 60 -5.98 10.37 -1.05
C ILE A 60 -5.38 11.57 -1.81
N ILE A 61 -6.09 12.07 -2.82
CA ILE A 61 -5.65 13.18 -3.67
C ILE A 61 -5.46 14.47 -2.86
N SER A 62 -6.31 14.74 -1.85
CA SER A 62 -6.15 15.91 -1.00
C SER A 62 -5.01 15.79 0.01
N MET A 63 -4.57 14.56 0.31
CA MET A 63 -3.53 14.26 1.29
C MET A 63 -2.12 14.15 0.69
N LEU A 64 -2.01 13.96 -0.63
CA LEU A 64 -0.77 13.73 -1.37
C LEU A 64 -0.45 14.93 -2.27
N ASP A 65 0.81 15.36 -2.24
CA ASP A 65 1.35 16.16 -3.33
C ASP A 65 1.52 15.28 -4.58
N ARG A 66 1.39 15.86 -5.77
CA ARG A 66 1.37 15.13 -7.05
C ARG A 66 2.59 14.22 -7.29
N SER A 67 3.71 14.47 -6.62
CA SER A 67 4.95 13.66 -6.69
C SER A 67 5.04 12.55 -5.63
N GLY A 68 4.06 12.43 -4.73
CA GLY A 68 4.14 11.53 -3.58
C GLY A 68 3.73 10.08 -3.85
N ILE A 69 3.40 9.70 -5.09
CA ILE A 69 3.03 8.33 -5.44
C ILE A 69 3.63 7.89 -6.78
N SER A 70 4.11 6.64 -6.84
CA SER A 70 4.70 6.02 -8.04
C SER A 70 4.16 4.61 -8.26
N HIS A 71 4.06 4.22 -9.52
CA HIS A 71 3.73 2.86 -9.90
C HIS A 71 5.01 2.05 -10.05
N ILE A 72 5.04 0.87 -9.44
CA ILE A 72 6.13 -0.09 -9.57
C ILE A 72 5.61 -1.43 -10.11
N PRO A 73 6.42 -2.22 -10.83
CA PRO A 73 6.05 -3.58 -11.21
C PRO A 73 5.72 -4.44 -9.98
N LYS A 74 4.86 -5.45 -10.16
CA LYS A 74 4.49 -6.37 -9.07
C LYS A 74 5.71 -7.09 -8.49
N GLU A 75 6.71 -7.35 -9.31
CA GLU A 75 7.99 -7.99 -8.97
C GLU A 75 8.85 -7.11 -8.05
N ALA A 76 8.64 -5.79 -8.07
CA ALA A 76 9.30 -4.86 -7.14
C ALA A 76 8.52 -4.70 -5.83
N ASN A 77 7.23 -5.08 -5.80
CA ASN A 77 6.36 -4.95 -4.62
C ASN A 77 6.23 -6.26 -3.81
N GLN A 78 7.25 -7.13 -3.84
CA GLN A 78 7.18 -8.47 -3.24
C GLN A 78 7.06 -8.42 -1.70
N VAL A 79 7.70 -7.44 -1.06
CA VAL A 79 7.62 -7.25 0.40
C VAL A 79 6.17 -7.03 0.82
N SER A 80 5.47 -6.07 0.19
CA SER A 80 4.05 -5.81 0.47
C SER A 80 3.16 -7.02 0.16
N PHE A 81 3.48 -7.77 -0.91
CA PHE A 81 2.74 -8.98 -1.27
C PHE A 81 2.85 -10.07 -0.21
N GLU A 82 4.07 -10.42 0.24
CA GLU A 82 4.27 -11.45 1.27
C GLU A 82 3.73 -11.01 2.63
N LEU A 83 3.77 -9.71 2.95
CA LEU A 83 3.11 -9.16 4.13
C LEU A 83 1.59 -9.33 4.08
N ALA A 84 0.95 -8.94 2.97
CA ALA A 84 -0.49 -9.07 2.81
C ALA A 84 -0.95 -10.53 2.84
N LYS A 85 -0.18 -11.43 2.20
CA LYS A 85 -0.42 -12.87 2.21
C LYS A 85 -0.26 -13.48 3.60
N ASN A 86 0.75 -13.06 4.35
CA ASN A 86 0.92 -13.49 5.74
C ASN A 86 -0.20 -12.96 6.65
N ALA A 87 -0.66 -11.72 6.44
CA ALA A 87 -1.78 -11.16 7.20
C ALA A 87 -3.08 -11.97 7.02
N MET A 88 -3.29 -12.60 5.86
CA MET A 88 -4.46 -13.45 5.63
C MET A 88 -4.48 -14.75 6.44
N SER A 89 -3.32 -15.23 6.92
CA SER A 89 -3.23 -16.47 7.72
C SER A 89 -3.31 -16.21 9.22
N ILE A 90 -3.19 -14.96 9.64
CA ILE A 90 -3.20 -14.53 11.04
C ILE A 90 -4.65 -14.40 11.54
N LYS A 91 -4.94 -15.01 12.69
CA LYS A 91 -6.30 -15.02 13.30
C LYS A 91 -6.48 -14.03 14.44
N GLU A 92 -5.38 -13.52 14.99
CA GLU A 92 -5.32 -12.64 16.14
C GLU A 92 -4.45 -11.43 15.80
N ASP A 93 -4.64 -10.29 16.47
CA ASP A 93 -3.84 -9.10 16.18
C ASP A 93 -2.35 -9.36 16.47
N LEU A 94 -1.50 -9.15 15.47
CA LEU A 94 -0.06 -9.34 15.54
C LEU A 94 0.66 -8.01 15.29
N TYR A 95 1.60 -7.69 16.18
CA TYR A 95 2.43 -6.49 16.07
C TYR A 95 3.92 -6.86 16.11
N TRP A 96 4.71 -6.20 15.28
CA TRP A 96 6.17 -6.32 15.31
C TRP A 96 6.76 -5.15 16.09
N ILE A 97 7.50 -5.44 17.16
CA ILE A 97 8.07 -4.41 18.06
C ILE A 97 9.53 -4.12 17.69
N GLU A 98 10.35 -5.15 17.48
CA GLU A 98 11.81 -4.99 17.34
C GLU A 98 12.37 -5.53 16.01
N ASP A 99 11.74 -6.53 15.41
CA ASP A 99 12.25 -7.19 14.19
C ASP A 99 11.14 -7.35 13.14
N PHE A 100 11.53 -7.43 11.87
CA PHE A 100 10.61 -7.62 10.75
C PHE A 100 10.10 -9.06 10.69
N SER A 101 8.93 -9.25 10.05
CA SER A 101 8.35 -10.58 9.89
C SER A 101 9.29 -11.56 9.18
N GLY A 102 9.34 -12.79 9.66
CA GLY A 102 10.08 -13.88 8.99
C GLY A 102 9.65 -14.10 7.53
N CYS A 103 8.42 -13.73 7.15
CA CYS A 103 7.95 -13.87 5.77
C CYS A 103 8.65 -12.92 4.77
N ILE A 104 9.20 -11.80 5.23
CA ILE A 104 9.93 -10.84 4.37
C ILE A 104 11.45 -10.87 4.57
N LYS A 105 11.94 -11.63 5.55
CA LYS A 105 13.38 -11.78 5.80
C LYS A 105 14.19 -12.12 4.55
N PRO A 106 13.80 -13.10 3.72
CA PRO A 106 14.58 -13.45 2.53
C PRO A 106 14.65 -12.30 1.50
N LEU A 107 13.60 -11.48 1.44
CA LEU A 107 13.52 -10.35 0.50
C LEU A 107 14.45 -9.22 0.95
N ILE A 108 14.45 -8.89 2.25
CA ILE A 108 15.32 -7.87 2.82
C ILE A 108 16.80 -8.27 2.70
N GLU A 109 17.12 -9.54 2.96
CA GLU A 109 18.50 -10.03 2.86
C GLU A 109 19.02 -10.06 1.42
N ALA A 110 18.16 -10.24 0.43
CA ALA A 110 18.52 -10.18 -0.99
C ALA A 110 18.84 -8.76 -1.47
N GLU A 111 18.31 -7.72 -0.81
CA GLU A 111 18.54 -6.31 -1.15
C GLU A 111 19.78 -5.70 -0.48
N LYS A 112 20.42 -6.40 0.46
CA LYS A 112 21.63 -5.89 1.11
C LYS A 112 22.73 -5.67 0.06
N PRO A 113 23.27 -4.44 -0.08
CA PRO A 113 24.41 -4.21 -0.94
C PRO A 113 25.57 -5.07 -0.46
N ARG A 114 26.24 -5.74 -1.41
CA ARG A 114 27.47 -6.50 -1.16
C ARG A 114 28.59 -5.59 -0.67
#